data_AF-T0MIJ0-F1
#
_entry.id   AF-T0MIJ0-F1
#
_cell.length_a   1.000
_cell.length_b   1.000
_cell.length_c   1.000
_cell.angle_alpha   90.00
_cell.angle_beta   90.00
_cell.angle_gamma   90.00
#
_symmetry.space_group_name_H-M   'P 1'
#
loop_
_entity.id
_entity.type
_entity.pdbx_description
1 polymer ?
#
loop_
_entity_poly.entity_id
_entity_poly.type
_entity_poly.pdbx_seq_one_letter_code
_entity_poly.pdbx_strand_id
1 'polypeptide(L)'
;MFPTYEEAYMLATSEFDKLSYEEKTMLKFSKLTEVNKLVKILIFERKFFDEIFLLEELLDKFRYTFEKLINSEEIKILLKMLLDLGNMINSDFLGRTKKLSGFKLSSINLFFDYKGQNDYNLFKYLMECIDDKNMIENLIKDFKYLDFVRKEHLSKIKDKINFFIIQYSENLEIFYSLEYDKETFKNFLVFVSDKLDDIKIKYEECVIQANKIKIMFDENDKKNVIEILDNIGTLISKVINYKNSSNV
;
A
#
# COMPACT_ATOMS: atom_id res chain seq x y z
N MET A 1 -35.22 -3.31 -1.15
CA MET A 1 -34.26 -4.00 -0.28
C MET A 1 -34.92 -5.29 0.18
N PHE A 2 -34.22 -6.43 0.17
CA PHE A 2 -34.79 -7.68 0.72
C PHE A 2 -34.94 -7.51 2.25
N PRO A 3 -36.05 -7.96 2.85
CA PRO A 3 -36.20 -7.91 4.31
C PRO A 3 -35.18 -8.83 4.98
N THR A 4 -34.76 -8.44 6.18
CA THR A 4 -34.05 -9.33 7.09
C THR A 4 -34.95 -10.48 7.54
N TYR A 5 -34.36 -11.51 8.16
CA TYR A 5 -35.14 -12.63 8.71
C TYR A 5 -36.15 -12.15 9.77
N GLU A 6 -35.73 -11.25 10.66
CA GLU A 6 -36.58 -10.69 11.71
C GLU A 6 -37.74 -9.89 11.12
N GLU A 7 -37.47 -9.01 10.15
CA GLU A 7 -38.51 -8.25 9.44
C GLU A 7 -39.49 -9.18 8.71
N ALA A 8 -38.98 -10.19 8.00
CA ALA A 8 -39.81 -11.15 7.29
C ALA A 8 -40.70 -11.96 8.25
N TYR A 9 -40.18 -12.34 9.42
CA TYR A 9 -40.93 -13.05 10.46
C TYR A 9 -42.05 -12.18 11.06
N MET A 10 -41.74 -10.93 11.39
CA MET A 10 -42.73 -9.97 11.92
C MET A 10 -43.85 -9.68 10.89
N LEU A 11 -43.49 -9.55 9.62
CA LEU A 11 -44.45 -9.38 8.53
C LEU A 11 -45.30 -10.63 8.29
N ALA A 12 -44.72 -11.83 8.42
CA ALA A 12 -45.43 -13.09 8.22
C ALA A 12 -46.41 -13.43 9.36
N THR A 13 -46.18 -12.90 10.55
CA THR A 13 -47.03 -13.09 11.74
C THR A 13 -48.10 -12.01 11.90
N SER A 14 -48.04 -10.95 11.10
CA SER A 14 -49.02 -9.85 11.08
C SER A 14 -50.22 -10.16 10.18
N GLU A 15 -51.38 -9.55 10.47
CA GLU A 15 -52.56 -9.68 9.61
C GLU A 15 -52.32 -9.02 8.26
N PHE A 16 -52.37 -9.81 7.17
CA PHE A 16 -52.02 -9.36 5.83
C PHE A 16 -52.81 -8.13 5.36
N ASP A 17 -54.10 -8.03 5.71
CA ASP A 17 -54.95 -6.91 5.26
C ASP A 17 -54.53 -5.57 5.88
N LYS A 18 -53.90 -5.60 7.06
CA LYS A 18 -53.40 -4.42 7.77
C LYS A 18 -52.02 -3.95 7.29
N LEU A 19 -51.33 -4.76 6.49
CA LEU A 19 -50.02 -4.38 5.96
C LEU A 19 -50.13 -3.32 4.87
N SER A 20 -49.20 -2.37 4.88
CA SER A 20 -49.01 -1.38 3.82
C SER A 20 -48.64 -2.05 2.49
N TYR A 21 -48.66 -1.27 1.40
CA TYR A 21 -48.24 -1.79 0.10
C TYR A 21 -46.75 -2.20 0.11
N GLU A 22 -45.92 -1.43 0.80
CA GLU A 22 -44.48 -1.64 0.95
C GLU A 22 -44.21 -2.92 1.76
N GLU A 23 -44.93 -3.13 2.86
CA GLU A 23 -44.82 -4.31 3.73
C GLU A 23 -45.28 -5.58 3.01
N LYS A 24 -46.40 -5.51 2.29
CA LYS A 24 -46.88 -6.60 1.42
C LYS A 24 -45.84 -6.94 0.34
N THR A 25 -45.15 -5.95 -0.18
CA THR A 25 -44.10 -6.13 -1.19
C THR A 25 -42.84 -6.76 -0.57
N MET A 26 -42.41 -6.33 0.61
CA MET A 26 -41.31 -6.96 1.37
C MET A 26 -41.62 -8.43 1.69
N LEU A 27 -42.84 -8.75 2.13
CA LEU A 27 -43.26 -10.12 2.40
C LEU A 27 -43.32 -11.01 1.15
N LYS A 28 -43.59 -10.43 -0.03
CA LYS A 28 -43.46 -11.15 -1.31
C LYS A 28 -42.00 -11.42 -1.64
N PHE A 29 -41.12 -10.44 -1.45
CA PHE A 29 -39.68 -10.61 -1.70
C PHE A 29 -39.01 -11.57 -0.73
N SER A 30 -39.44 -11.66 0.53
CA SER A 30 -38.89 -12.63 1.49
C SER A 30 -39.07 -14.08 1.05
N LYS A 31 -40.12 -14.36 0.27
CA LYS A 31 -40.40 -15.70 -0.29
C LYS A 31 -39.50 -16.04 -1.47
N LEU A 32 -38.80 -15.07 -2.06
CA LEU A 32 -37.87 -15.27 -3.17
C LEU A 32 -36.45 -15.57 -2.64
N THR A 33 -36.33 -16.61 -1.83
CA THR A 33 -35.08 -16.98 -1.14
C THR A 33 -33.93 -17.27 -2.11
N GLU A 34 -34.20 -18.01 -3.19
CA GLU A 34 -33.21 -18.28 -4.23
C GLU A 34 -32.76 -16.99 -4.94
N VAL A 35 -33.70 -16.09 -5.27
CA VAL A 35 -33.34 -14.81 -5.89
C VAL A 35 -32.45 -13.97 -4.98
N ASN A 36 -32.72 -13.96 -3.66
CA ASN A 36 -31.86 -13.26 -2.71
C ASN A 36 -30.43 -13.83 -2.68
N LYS A 37 -30.29 -15.17 -2.72
CA LYS A 37 -28.98 -15.83 -2.82
C LYS A 37 -28.23 -15.42 -4.09
N LEU A 38 -28.89 -15.45 -5.24
CA LEU A 38 -28.32 -15.04 -6.53
C LEU A 38 -27.87 -13.58 -6.52
N VAL A 39 -28.71 -12.69 -5.98
CA VAL A 39 -28.41 -11.25 -5.87
C VAL A 39 -27.18 -11.02 -4.99
N LYS A 40 -27.00 -11.78 -3.89
CA LYS A 40 -25.80 -11.67 -3.05
C LYS A 40 -24.52 -12.02 -3.81
N ILE A 41 -24.53 -13.12 -4.57
CA ILE A 41 -23.37 -13.53 -5.38
C ILE A 41 -23.06 -12.47 -6.45
N LEU A 42 -24.08 -11.93 -7.13
CA LEU A 42 -23.91 -10.88 -8.14
C LEU A 42 -23.37 -9.56 -7.54
N ILE A 43 -23.80 -9.19 -6.34
CA ILE A 43 -23.25 -8.01 -5.64
C ILE A 43 -21.79 -8.25 -5.28
N PHE A 44 -21.45 -9.45 -4.81
CA PHE A 44 -20.08 -9.81 -4.51
C PHE A 44 -19.20 -9.78 -5.76
N GLU A 45 -19.65 -10.37 -6.87
CA GLU A 45 -18.97 -10.35 -8.15
C GLU A 45 -18.60 -8.94 -8.61
N ARG A 46 -19.58 -8.04 -8.59
CA ARG A 46 -19.34 -6.65 -8.98
C ARG A 46 -18.32 -5.96 -8.07
N LYS A 47 -18.51 -6.07 -6.74
CA LYS A 47 -17.58 -5.48 -5.76
C LYS A 47 -16.17 -6.03 -5.89
N PHE A 48 -16.04 -7.33 -6.16
CA PHE A 48 -14.76 -7.98 -6.32
C PHE A 48 -14.02 -7.40 -7.52
N PHE A 49 -14.65 -7.34 -8.69
CA PHE A 49 -14.03 -6.78 -9.89
C PHE A 49 -13.70 -5.29 -9.79
N ASP A 50 -14.53 -4.50 -9.10
CA ASP A 50 -14.30 -3.06 -8.90
C ASP A 50 -13.03 -2.80 -8.05
N GLU A 51 -12.63 -3.73 -7.18
CA GLU A 51 -11.60 -3.47 -6.16
C GLU A 51 -10.35 -4.35 -6.27
N ILE A 52 -10.46 -5.57 -6.79
CA ILE A 52 -9.37 -6.57 -6.75
C ILE A 52 -8.17 -6.16 -7.60
N PHE A 53 -8.41 -5.57 -8.78
CA PHE A 53 -7.34 -5.12 -9.67
C PHE A 53 -6.64 -3.87 -9.15
N LEU A 54 -7.37 -2.99 -8.45
CA LEU A 54 -6.77 -1.84 -7.77
C LEU A 54 -5.86 -2.30 -6.62
N LEU A 55 -6.27 -3.35 -5.91
CA LEU A 55 -5.49 -3.97 -4.85
C LEU A 55 -4.21 -4.62 -5.40
N GLU A 56 -4.32 -5.30 -6.54
CA GLU A 56 -3.18 -5.88 -7.24
C GLU A 56 -2.18 -4.81 -7.71
N GLU A 57 -2.65 -3.75 -8.37
CA GLU A 57 -1.80 -2.65 -8.83
C GLU A 57 -1.09 -1.96 -7.65
N LEU A 58 -1.79 -1.81 -6.53
CA LEU A 58 -1.23 -1.27 -5.30
C LEU A 58 -0.07 -2.14 -4.79
N LEU A 59 -0.25 -3.46 -4.72
CA LEU A 59 0.80 -4.40 -4.34
C LEU A 59 1.99 -4.36 -5.30
N ASP A 60 1.75 -4.26 -6.61
CA ASP A 60 2.83 -4.16 -7.59
C ASP A 60 3.65 -2.86 -7.43
N LYS A 61 3.01 -1.75 -7.04
CA LYS A 61 3.70 -0.49 -6.69
C LYS A 61 4.54 -0.61 -5.42
N PHE A 62 4.01 -1.30 -4.39
CA PHE A 62 4.76 -1.61 -3.17
C PHE A 62 6.00 -2.43 -3.50
N ARG A 63 5.83 -3.54 -4.23
CA ARG A 63 6.91 -4.43 -4.64
C ARG A 63 8.00 -3.70 -5.43
N TYR A 64 7.60 -2.91 -6.43
CA TYR A 64 8.54 -2.11 -7.22
C TYR A 64 9.32 -1.13 -6.33
N THR A 65 8.64 -0.37 -5.47
CA THR A 65 9.31 0.62 -4.61
C THR A 65 10.26 -0.03 -3.62
N PHE A 66 9.87 -1.16 -3.04
CA PHE A 66 10.72 -1.91 -2.12
C PHE A 66 11.93 -2.53 -2.81
N GLU A 67 11.73 -3.13 -3.99
CA GLU A 67 12.83 -3.66 -4.79
C GLU A 67 13.84 -2.55 -5.13
N LYS A 68 13.35 -1.37 -5.52
CA LYS A 68 14.20 -0.21 -5.80
C LYS A 68 14.92 0.31 -4.57
N LEU A 69 14.27 0.34 -3.40
CA LEU A 69 14.95 0.71 -2.16
C LEU A 69 16.07 -0.27 -1.77
N ILE A 70 15.88 -1.57 -2.02
CA ILE A 70 16.86 -2.61 -1.72
C ILE A 70 18.03 -2.58 -2.72
N ASN A 71 17.74 -2.38 -4.00
CA ASN A 71 18.69 -2.65 -5.08
C ASN A 71 19.25 -1.40 -5.79
N SER A 72 18.62 -0.22 -5.68
CA SER A 72 19.09 0.99 -6.37
C SER A 72 20.51 1.33 -5.94
N GLU A 73 21.41 1.52 -6.91
CA GLU A 73 22.77 1.97 -6.65
C GLU A 73 22.79 3.49 -6.41
N GLU A 74 21.91 4.24 -7.05
CA GLU A 74 21.79 5.68 -6.90
C GLU A 74 21.48 6.09 -5.45
N ILE A 75 20.54 5.41 -4.78
CA ILE A 75 20.25 5.71 -3.37
C ILE A 75 21.43 5.34 -2.46
N LYS A 76 22.14 4.24 -2.75
CA LYS A 76 23.32 3.83 -1.98
C LYS A 76 24.45 4.85 -2.13
N ILE A 77 24.72 5.32 -3.35
CA ILE A 77 25.70 6.36 -3.64
C ILE A 77 25.32 7.64 -2.90
N LEU A 78 24.06 8.07 -2.97
CA LEU A 78 23.60 9.27 -2.29
C LEU A 78 23.75 9.19 -0.77
N LEU A 79 23.37 8.06 -0.16
CA LEU A 79 23.56 7.83 1.28
C LEU A 79 25.04 7.76 1.67
N LYS A 80 25.89 7.19 0.81
CA LYS A 80 27.33 7.14 1.02
C LYS A 80 27.95 8.54 0.98
N MET A 81 27.57 9.37 0.01
CA MET A 81 28.02 10.77 -0.07
C MET A 81 27.61 11.55 1.18
N LEU A 82 26.38 11.35 1.68
CA LEU A 82 25.93 11.95 2.95
C LEU A 82 26.78 11.48 4.15
N LEU A 83 27.11 10.19 4.22
CA LEU A 83 27.97 9.65 5.27
C LEU A 83 29.39 10.26 5.21
N ASP A 84 29.96 10.34 4.01
CA ASP A 84 31.31 10.87 3.79
C ASP A 84 31.39 12.36 4.14
N LEU A 85 30.39 13.16 3.75
CA LEU A 85 30.27 14.56 4.16
C LEU A 85 30.12 14.70 5.68
N GLY A 86 29.27 13.89 6.30
CA GLY A 86 29.11 13.89 7.75
C GLY A 86 30.40 13.53 8.49
N ASN A 87 31.17 12.56 7.97
CA ASN A 87 32.46 12.18 8.54
C ASN A 87 33.50 13.31 8.40
N MET A 88 33.57 13.96 7.24
CA MET A 88 34.47 15.09 6.98
C MET A 88 34.21 16.26 7.94
N ILE A 89 32.94 16.67 8.09
CA ILE A 89 32.59 17.77 9.00
C ILE A 89 32.93 17.40 10.45
N ASN A 90 32.64 16.17 10.86
CA ASN A 90 32.89 15.74 12.24
C ASN A 90 34.38 15.58 12.57
N SER A 91 35.21 15.18 11.60
CA SER A 91 36.67 15.11 11.81
C SER A 91 37.26 16.51 11.93
N ASP A 92 36.87 17.41 11.02
CA ASP A 92 37.56 18.68 10.84
C ASP A 92 37.11 19.73 11.87
N PHE A 93 35.83 19.73 12.25
CA PHE A 93 35.27 20.75 13.15
C PHE A 93 35.06 20.30 14.59
N LEU A 94 34.89 18.99 14.83
CA LEU A 94 34.58 18.45 16.16
C LEU A 94 35.69 17.56 16.73
N GLY A 95 36.81 17.41 16.01
CA GLY A 95 37.96 16.61 16.45
C GLY A 95 37.64 15.13 16.66
N ARG A 96 36.54 14.62 16.10
CA ARG A 96 36.18 13.21 16.21
C ARG A 96 37.10 12.39 15.31
N THR A 97 37.93 11.54 15.93
CA THR A 97 38.91 10.71 15.21
C THR A 97 38.32 9.44 14.60
N LYS A 98 37.12 9.03 15.04
CA LYS A 98 36.47 7.80 14.57
C LYS A 98 35.50 8.10 13.42
N LYS A 99 35.84 7.61 12.23
CA LYS A 99 34.91 7.56 11.09
C LYS A 99 33.73 6.64 11.41
N LEU A 100 32.52 7.14 11.17
CA LEU A 100 31.30 6.36 11.29
C LEU A 100 31.12 5.50 10.04
N SER A 101 30.56 4.30 10.22
CA SER A 101 30.23 3.36 9.14
C SER A 101 28.78 3.47 8.67
N GLY A 102 27.99 4.35 9.29
CA GLY A 102 26.58 4.55 9.00
C GLY A 102 25.96 5.64 9.88
N PHE A 103 24.73 6.02 9.57
CA PHE A 103 23.94 6.99 10.32
C PHE A 103 22.47 6.57 10.31
N LYS A 104 21.70 7.02 11.30
CA LYS A 104 20.25 6.78 11.34
C LYS A 104 19.57 7.61 10.26
N LEU A 105 18.60 7.03 9.54
CA LEU A 105 17.91 7.74 8.46
C LEU A 105 17.24 9.04 8.91
N SER A 106 16.78 9.13 10.15
CA SER A 106 16.24 10.38 10.72
C SER A 106 17.25 11.54 10.70
N SER A 107 18.55 11.27 10.65
CA SER A 107 19.61 12.27 10.55
C SER A 107 19.68 12.94 9.18
N ILE A 108 18.99 12.41 8.15
CA ILE A 108 18.88 13.04 6.83
C ILE A 108 18.41 14.50 6.96
N ASN A 109 17.43 14.76 7.83
CA ASN A 109 16.87 16.10 8.01
C ASN A 109 17.90 17.12 8.52
N LEU A 110 18.85 16.69 9.35
CA LEU A 110 19.90 17.56 9.89
C LEU A 110 20.83 18.11 8.79
N PHE A 111 21.01 17.35 7.71
CA PHE A 111 21.84 17.80 6.58
C PHE A 111 21.20 18.95 5.79
N PHE A 112 19.87 19.05 5.78
CA PHE A 112 19.18 20.17 5.13
C PHE A 112 19.29 21.47 5.93
N ASP A 113 19.37 21.35 7.26
CA ASP A 113 19.40 22.50 8.18
C ASP A 113 20.82 23.04 8.39
N TYR A 114 21.85 22.30 7.98
CA TYR A 114 23.24 22.72 8.12
C TYR A 114 23.58 23.86 7.14
N LYS A 115 23.59 25.09 7.66
CA LYS A 115 23.99 26.30 6.92
C LYS A 115 25.49 26.54 7.05
N GLY A 116 26.17 26.67 5.91
CA GLY A 116 27.52 27.22 5.81
C GLY A 116 27.52 28.75 5.76
N GLN A 117 28.64 29.31 5.32
CA GLN A 117 28.75 30.75 5.07
C GLN A 117 27.96 31.14 3.80
N ASN A 118 27.44 32.38 3.76
CA ASN A 118 26.76 32.98 2.60
C ASN A 118 25.57 32.17 2.04
N ASP A 119 24.66 31.69 2.89
CA ASP A 119 23.46 30.90 2.53
C ASP A 119 23.72 29.59 1.75
N TYR A 120 24.98 29.13 1.71
CA TYR A 120 25.35 27.87 1.11
C TYR A 120 25.15 26.74 2.12
N ASN A 121 24.16 25.88 1.90
CA ASN A 121 23.89 24.74 2.78
C ASN A 121 24.58 23.45 2.29
N LEU A 122 24.78 22.49 3.19
CA LEU A 122 25.50 21.26 2.86
C LEU A 122 24.79 20.45 1.78
N PHE A 123 23.46 20.54 1.72
CA PHE A 123 22.68 19.89 0.69
C PHE A 123 22.99 20.45 -0.71
N LYS A 124 23.13 21.77 -0.85
CA LYS A 124 23.54 22.40 -2.12
C LYS A 124 24.94 21.95 -2.53
N TYR A 125 25.88 21.88 -1.59
CA TYR A 125 27.20 21.31 -1.85
C TYR A 125 27.14 19.87 -2.35
N LEU A 126 26.38 19.01 -1.66
CA LEU A 126 26.17 17.62 -2.06
C LEU A 126 25.66 17.53 -3.49
N MET A 127 24.67 18.35 -3.86
CA MET A 127 24.09 18.37 -5.20
C MET A 127 25.08 18.85 -6.27
N GLU A 128 25.95 19.80 -5.95
CA GLU A 128 27.02 20.25 -6.86
C GLU A 128 28.13 19.20 -7.02
N CYS A 129 28.36 18.33 -6.01
CA CYS A 129 29.27 17.19 -6.13
C CYS A 129 28.69 16.01 -6.92
N ILE A 130 27.39 16.01 -7.27
CA ILE A 130 26.80 14.98 -8.12
C ILE A 130 27.11 15.36 -9.58
N ASP A 131 28.23 14.85 -10.09
CA ASP A 131 28.69 15.12 -11.47
C ASP A 131 27.83 14.38 -12.52
N ASP A 132 27.22 13.25 -12.15
CA ASP A 132 26.44 12.43 -13.08
C ASP A 132 24.97 12.88 -13.15
N LYS A 133 24.64 13.60 -14.22
CA LYS A 133 23.26 14.04 -14.50
C LYS A 133 22.26 12.88 -14.61
N ASN A 134 22.71 11.69 -15.02
CA ASN A 134 21.84 10.51 -15.14
C ASN A 134 21.47 9.93 -13.78
N MET A 135 22.31 10.11 -12.75
CA MET A 135 22.05 9.62 -11.40
C MET A 135 20.72 10.16 -10.87
N ILE A 136 20.48 11.46 -11.04
CA ILE A 136 19.23 12.09 -10.56
C ILE A 136 18.02 11.59 -11.36
N GLU A 137 18.17 11.37 -12.66
CA GLU A 137 17.08 10.86 -13.52
C GLU A 137 16.69 9.43 -13.18
N ASN A 138 17.69 8.58 -12.96
CA ASN A 138 17.48 7.22 -12.51
C ASN A 138 16.83 7.19 -11.12
N LEU A 139 17.26 8.07 -10.21
CA LEU A 139 16.64 8.18 -8.88
C LEU A 139 15.15 8.55 -8.97
N ILE A 140 14.79 9.50 -9.84
CA ILE A 140 13.38 9.87 -10.08
C ILE A 140 12.58 8.68 -10.63
N LYS A 141 13.15 7.96 -11.60
CA LYS A 141 12.51 6.80 -12.22
C LYS A 141 12.32 5.64 -11.24
N ASP A 142 13.33 5.38 -10.42
CA ASP A 142 13.33 4.28 -9.45
C ASP A 142 12.33 4.53 -8.31
N PHE A 143 12.12 5.79 -7.93
CA PHE A 143 11.23 6.14 -6.82
C PHE A 143 9.92 6.82 -7.25
N LYS A 144 9.50 6.64 -8.51
CA LYS A 144 8.27 7.24 -9.07
C LYS A 144 6.97 6.92 -8.30
N TYR A 145 6.92 5.81 -7.58
CA TYR A 145 5.75 5.40 -6.79
C TYR A 145 5.90 5.66 -5.29
N LEU A 146 7.03 6.19 -4.84
CA LEU A 146 7.34 6.37 -3.42
C LEU A 146 6.30 7.24 -2.70
N ASP A 147 5.88 8.35 -3.33
CA ASP A 147 4.89 9.26 -2.78
C ASP A 147 3.51 8.64 -2.59
N PHE A 148 3.17 7.67 -3.44
CA PHE A 148 1.93 6.92 -3.34
C PHE A 148 2.05 5.85 -2.26
N VAL A 149 3.11 5.05 -2.30
CA VAL A 149 3.33 3.94 -1.38
C VAL A 149 3.46 4.39 0.08
N ARG A 150 4.10 5.54 0.35
CA ARG A 150 4.25 6.05 1.73
C ARG A 150 2.95 6.50 2.39
N LYS A 151 1.89 6.74 1.60
CA LYS A 151 0.56 7.11 2.12
C LYS A 151 -0.30 5.89 2.43
N GLU A 152 0.15 4.71 2.03
CA GLU A 152 -0.58 3.46 2.14
C GLU A 152 -0.01 2.57 3.25
N HIS A 153 -0.83 1.68 3.78
CA HIS A 153 -0.45 0.79 4.88
C HIS A 153 -0.71 -0.67 4.53
N LEU A 154 0.33 -1.51 4.61
CA LEU A 154 0.20 -2.95 4.40
C LEU A 154 -0.85 -3.59 5.34
N SER A 155 -1.05 -3.07 6.55
CA SER A 155 -2.10 -3.56 7.45
C SER A 155 -3.50 -3.36 6.87
N LYS A 156 -3.80 -2.20 6.28
CA LYS A 156 -5.09 -1.93 5.64
C LYS A 156 -5.30 -2.82 4.40
N ILE A 157 -4.24 -3.06 3.65
CA ILE A 157 -4.24 -3.99 2.50
C ILE A 157 -4.58 -5.40 2.99
N LYS A 158 -3.96 -5.86 4.07
CA LYS A 158 -4.27 -7.15 4.70
C LYS A 158 -5.73 -7.25 5.11
N ASP A 159 -6.26 -6.22 5.77
CA ASP A 159 -7.67 -6.20 6.21
C ASP A 159 -8.62 -6.30 5.01
N LYS A 160 -8.28 -5.63 3.90
CA LYS A 160 -9.04 -5.70 2.65
C LYS A 160 -8.98 -7.07 1.97
N ILE A 161 -7.80 -7.71 1.94
CA ILE A 161 -7.66 -9.10 1.45
C ILE A 161 -8.50 -10.04 2.30
N ASN A 162 -8.41 -9.93 3.63
CA ASN A 162 -9.18 -10.76 4.56
C ASN A 162 -10.69 -10.55 4.39
N PHE A 163 -11.13 -9.32 4.16
CA PHE A 163 -12.53 -9.03 3.84
C PHE A 163 -13.00 -9.81 2.62
N PHE A 164 -12.24 -9.83 1.52
CA PHE A 164 -12.61 -10.59 0.33
C PHE A 164 -12.55 -12.10 0.53
N ILE A 165 -11.63 -12.62 1.36
CA ILE A 165 -11.59 -14.05 1.73
C ILE A 165 -12.85 -14.45 2.51
N ILE A 166 -13.30 -13.61 3.44
CA ILE A 166 -14.54 -13.84 4.20
C ILE A 166 -15.74 -13.79 3.25
N GLN A 167 -15.85 -12.76 2.41
CA GLN A 167 -16.92 -12.65 1.42
C GLN A 167 -16.94 -13.84 0.44
N TYR A 168 -15.77 -14.32 0.01
CA TYR A 168 -15.66 -15.51 -0.82
C TYR A 168 -16.22 -16.75 -0.10
N SER A 169 -15.81 -16.98 1.15
CA SER A 169 -16.32 -18.10 1.97
C SER A 169 -17.85 -18.05 2.13
N GLU A 170 -18.40 -16.88 2.48
CA GLU A 170 -19.84 -16.68 2.62
C GLU A 170 -20.59 -16.96 1.30
N ASN A 171 -20.05 -16.50 0.16
CA ASN A 171 -20.67 -16.73 -1.15
C ASN A 171 -20.50 -18.16 -1.64
N LEU A 172 -19.44 -18.86 -1.22
CA LEU A 172 -19.25 -20.29 -1.47
C LEU A 172 -20.33 -21.13 -0.75
N GLU A 173 -20.64 -20.79 0.50
CA GLU A 173 -21.75 -21.42 1.24
C GLU A 173 -23.09 -21.19 0.55
N ILE A 174 -23.35 -19.95 0.12
CA ILE A 174 -24.55 -19.60 -0.65
C ILE A 174 -24.61 -20.44 -1.93
N PHE A 175 -23.52 -20.51 -2.68
CA PHE A 175 -23.40 -21.27 -3.92
C PHE A 175 -23.74 -22.76 -3.75
N TYR A 176 -23.19 -23.42 -2.73
CA TYR A 176 -23.51 -24.81 -2.46
C TYR A 176 -24.98 -25.02 -2.06
N SER A 177 -25.59 -24.02 -1.41
CA SER A 177 -26.99 -24.02 -1.01
C SER A 177 -27.99 -23.67 -2.14
N LEU A 178 -27.53 -23.29 -3.33
CA LEU A 178 -28.41 -22.99 -4.46
C LEU A 178 -29.15 -24.25 -4.93
N GLU A 179 -30.38 -24.09 -5.38
CA GLU A 179 -31.15 -25.17 -6.01
C GLU A 179 -30.97 -25.18 -7.54
N TYR A 180 -30.74 -24.01 -8.14
CA TYR A 180 -30.65 -23.80 -9.59
C TYR A 180 -29.43 -22.92 -9.96
N ASP A 181 -29.12 -22.81 -11.26
CA ASP A 181 -28.14 -21.87 -11.85
C ASP A 181 -26.70 -21.89 -11.29
N LYS A 182 -26.26 -23.02 -10.71
CA LYS A 182 -24.89 -23.18 -10.20
C LYS A 182 -23.82 -22.98 -11.27
N GLU A 183 -24.02 -23.53 -12.47
CA GLU A 183 -22.96 -23.50 -13.49
C GLU A 183 -22.58 -22.06 -13.90
N THR A 184 -23.52 -21.11 -13.81
CA THR A 184 -23.31 -19.69 -14.11
C THR A 184 -22.23 -19.04 -13.22
N PHE A 185 -22.21 -19.37 -11.92
CA PHE A 185 -21.31 -18.71 -10.95
C PHE A 185 -20.02 -19.49 -10.70
N LYS A 186 -19.96 -20.75 -11.12
CA LYS A 186 -18.81 -21.63 -10.87
C LYS A 186 -17.50 -21.04 -11.40
N ASN A 187 -17.49 -20.56 -12.65
CA ASN A 187 -16.30 -19.98 -13.26
C ASN A 187 -15.84 -18.71 -12.52
N PHE A 188 -16.78 -17.88 -12.09
CA PHE A 188 -16.49 -16.69 -11.29
C PHE A 188 -15.87 -17.07 -9.94
N LEU A 189 -16.45 -18.02 -9.20
CA LEU A 189 -15.91 -18.43 -7.89
C LEU A 189 -14.54 -19.10 -7.99
N VAL A 190 -14.29 -19.90 -9.03
CA VAL A 190 -12.95 -20.45 -9.31
C VAL A 190 -11.96 -19.31 -9.56
N PHE A 191 -12.31 -18.35 -10.42
CA PHE A 191 -11.48 -17.18 -10.69
C PHE A 191 -11.18 -16.37 -9.42
N VAL A 192 -12.17 -16.16 -8.54
CA VAL A 192 -11.98 -15.46 -7.27
C VAL A 192 -10.98 -16.19 -6.39
N SER A 193 -11.09 -17.52 -6.29
CA SER A 193 -10.17 -18.35 -5.51
C SER A 193 -8.74 -18.15 -5.98
N ASP A 194 -8.49 -18.36 -7.28
CA ASP A 194 -7.16 -18.24 -7.89
C ASP A 194 -6.61 -16.82 -7.70
N LYS A 195 -7.46 -15.80 -7.90
CA LYS A 195 -7.05 -14.40 -7.79
C LYS A 195 -6.71 -13.99 -6.36
N LEU A 196 -7.44 -14.52 -5.37
CA LEU A 196 -7.15 -14.27 -3.96
C LEU A 196 -5.85 -14.94 -3.52
N ASP A 197 -5.56 -16.14 -4.00
CA ASP A 197 -4.30 -16.83 -3.76
C ASP A 197 -3.11 -16.04 -4.35
N ASP A 198 -3.22 -15.58 -5.59
CA ASP A 198 -2.20 -14.73 -6.24
C ASP A 198 -1.92 -13.45 -5.45
N ILE A 199 -2.99 -12.76 -5.02
CA ILE A 199 -2.86 -11.51 -4.25
C ILE A 199 -2.26 -11.74 -2.87
N LYS A 200 -2.61 -12.86 -2.23
CA LYS A 200 -2.01 -13.25 -0.96
C LYS A 200 -0.50 -13.47 -1.11
N ILE A 201 -0.06 -14.17 -2.15
CA ILE A 201 1.35 -14.38 -2.45
C ILE A 201 2.06 -13.04 -2.65
N LYS A 202 1.52 -12.16 -3.50
CA LYS A 202 2.07 -10.81 -3.72
C LYS A 202 2.17 -9.99 -2.42
N TYR A 203 1.17 -10.09 -1.55
CA TYR A 203 1.19 -9.43 -0.25
C TYR A 203 2.29 -9.98 0.67
N GLU A 204 2.44 -11.31 0.74
CA GLU A 204 3.49 -11.96 1.54
C GLU A 204 4.90 -11.55 1.07
N GLU A 205 5.12 -11.47 -0.25
CA GLU A 205 6.35 -10.94 -0.84
C GLU A 205 6.64 -9.50 -0.37
N CYS A 206 5.63 -8.63 -0.39
CA CYS A 206 5.76 -7.25 0.08
C CYS A 206 6.13 -7.18 1.57
N VAL A 207 5.55 -8.05 2.41
CA VAL A 207 5.88 -8.13 3.84
C VAL A 207 7.33 -8.59 4.05
N ILE A 208 7.79 -9.59 3.31
CA ILE A 208 9.17 -10.07 3.37
C ILE A 208 10.14 -8.95 2.98
N GLN A 209 9.86 -8.24 1.88
CA GLN A 209 10.67 -7.11 1.43
C GLN A 209 10.69 -5.97 2.45
N ALA A 210 9.53 -5.63 3.04
CA ALA A 210 9.45 -4.62 4.09
C ALA A 210 10.33 -4.97 5.30
N ASN A 211 10.34 -6.24 5.73
CA ASN A 211 11.20 -6.69 6.81
C ASN A 211 12.68 -6.63 6.42
N LYS A 212 13.03 -7.01 5.19
CA LYS A 212 14.40 -6.88 4.68
C LYS A 212 14.87 -5.42 4.71
N ILE A 213 14.02 -4.47 4.32
CA ILE A 213 14.31 -3.04 4.38
C ILE A 213 14.59 -2.59 5.82
N LYS A 214 13.78 -3.00 6.80
CA LYS A 214 14.01 -2.66 8.21
C LYS A 214 15.40 -3.12 8.69
N ILE A 215 15.76 -4.36 8.36
CA ILE A 215 17.07 -4.94 8.70
C ILE A 215 18.19 -4.16 8.00
N MET A 216 18.03 -3.82 6.72
CA MET A 216 19.05 -3.08 5.95
C MET A 216 19.37 -1.70 6.52
N PHE A 217 18.37 -1.02 7.11
CA PHE A 217 18.55 0.32 7.67
C PHE A 217 18.77 0.32 9.20
N ASP A 218 19.00 -0.86 9.80
CA ASP A 218 19.20 -1.03 11.25
C ASP A 218 18.10 -0.36 12.09
N GLU A 219 16.87 -0.40 11.58
CA GLU A 219 15.71 0.14 12.28
C GLU A 219 15.01 -0.98 13.07
N ASN A 220 14.80 -0.74 14.37
CA ASN A 220 14.16 -1.69 15.30
C ASN A 220 12.89 -2.33 14.70
N ASP A 221 12.62 -3.60 15.01
CA ASP A 221 11.44 -4.36 14.50
C ASP A 221 10.09 -3.63 14.67
N LYS A 222 10.00 -2.78 15.70
CA LYS A 222 8.83 -1.96 16.03
C LYS A 222 8.60 -0.77 15.10
N LYS A 223 9.61 -0.31 14.37
CA LYS A 223 9.46 0.80 13.42
C LYS A 223 8.72 0.34 12.18
N ASN A 224 7.80 1.18 11.72
CA ASN A 224 7.06 0.93 10.49
C ASN A 224 7.98 1.21 9.29
N VAL A 225 7.93 0.36 8.26
CA VAL A 225 8.64 0.60 7.00
C VAL A 225 8.29 1.97 6.40
N ILE A 226 7.11 2.50 6.73
CA ILE A 226 6.67 3.84 6.32
C ILE A 226 7.60 4.94 6.83
N GLU A 227 8.13 4.87 8.06
CA GLU A 227 9.08 5.89 8.56
C GLU A 227 10.37 5.91 7.73
N ILE A 228 10.83 4.74 7.28
CA ILE A 228 11.98 4.61 6.38
C ILE A 228 11.66 5.25 5.04
N LEU A 229 10.49 4.93 4.47
CA LEU A 229 10.02 5.51 3.22
C LEU A 229 9.86 7.03 3.31
N ASP A 230 9.44 7.57 4.45
CA ASP A 230 9.28 9.01 4.66
C ASP A 230 10.62 9.75 4.68
N ASN A 231 11.62 9.20 5.38
CA ASN A 231 12.96 9.78 5.39
C ASN A 231 13.59 9.77 3.99
N ILE A 232 13.47 8.64 3.27
CA ILE A 232 13.95 8.52 1.89
C ILE A 232 13.15 9.44 0.96
N GLY A 233 11.82 9.51 1.13
CA GLY A 233 10.95 10.37 0.34
C GLY A 233 11.26 11.85 0.53
N THR A 234 11.61 12.26 1.75
CA THR A 234 12.05 13.63 2.04
C THR A 234 13.36 13.96 1.32
N LEU A 235 14.33 13.02 1.34
CA LEU A 235 15.60 13.17 0.62
C LEU A 235 15.38 13.31 -0.88
N ILE A 236 14.61 12.40 -1.48
CA ILE A 236 14.35 12.38 -2.92
C ILE A 236 13.58 13.63 -3.35
N SER A 237 12.59 14.07 -2.57
CA SER A 237 11.86 15.30 -2.85
C SER A 237 12.77 16.53 -2.87
N LYS A 238 13.74 16.60 -1.94
CA LYS A 238 14.74 17.70 -1.91
C LYS A 238 15.65 17.67 -3.14
N VAL A 239 16.10 16.48 -3.55
CA VAL A 239 16.92 16.29 -4.77
C VAL A 239 16.17 16.75 -6.02
N ILE A 240 14.90 16.37 -6.15
CA ILE A 240 14.04 16.76 -7.26
C ILE A 240 13.83 18.27 -7.30
N ASN A 241 13.50 18.88 -6.16
CA ASN A 241 13.28 20.32 -6.06
C ASN A 241 14.53 21.12 -6.42
N TYR A 242 15.71 20.65 -6.04
CA TYR A 242 16.96 21.27 -6.45
C TYR A 242 17.16 21.20 -7.97
N LYS A 243 16.99 20.02 -8.59
CA LYS A 243 17.09 19.88 -10.06
C LYS A 243 16.13 20.83 -10.80
N ASN A 244 14.90 20.97 -10.32
CA ASN A 244 13.91 21.86 -10.94
C ASN A 244 14.25 23.33 -10.78
N SER A 245 14.86 23.71 -9.66
CA SER A 245 15.25 25.11 -9.38
C SER A 245 16.51 25.54 -10.15
N SER A 246 17.41 24.61 -10.47
CA SER A 246 18.66 24.87 -11.20
C SER A 246 18.51 24.88 -12.73
N ASN A 247 17.33 24.49 -13.25
CA ASN A 247 16.99 24.52 -14.68
C ASN A 247 16.19 25.79 -15.09
N VAL A 248 16.08 26.77 -14.18
CA VAL A 248 15.54 28.11 -14.40
C VAL A 248 16.69 29.11 -14.35
#